data_AF-A0AAD4EQ48-F1
#
_entry.id   AF-A0AAD4EQ48-F1
#
_cell.length_a   1.000
_cell.length_b   1.000
_cell.length_c   1.000
_cell.angle_alpha   90.00
_cell.angle_beta   90.00
_cell.angle_gamma   90.00
#
_symmetry.space_group_name_H-M   'P 1'
#
loop_
_entity.id
_entity.type
_entity.pdbx_description
1 polymer ?
#
loop_
_entity_poly.entity_id
_entity_poly.type
_entity_poly.pdbx_seq_one_letter_code
_entity_poly.pdbx_strand_id
1 'polypeptide(L)' 'MDGRQNNQVVLTDIDSAVVLEKVVEYFHYWYRNRDREDVPDMDIPVELCLQLLEAAEYFNLDAKPALRDLA' A
#
# COMPACT_ATOMS: atom_id res chain seq x y z
N MET A 1 -0.03 -28.82 -8.17
CA MET A 1 1.13 -28.24 -7.45
C MET A 1 0.60 -26.96 -6.79
N ASP A 2 -0.24 -27.03 -5.76
CA ASP A 2 0.06 -27.31 -4.34
C ASP A 2 1.10 -26.35 -3.73
N GLY A 3 0.72 -25.65 -2.66
CA GLY A 3 1.69 -24.98 -1.76
C GLY A 3 1.68 -23.45 -1.62
N ARG A 4 0.53 -22.77 -1.47
CA ARG A 4 0.50 -21.54 -0.64
C ARG A 4 0.23 -21.95 0.81
N GLN A 5 1.27 -22.46 1.46
CA GLN A 5 1.32 -22.47 2.91
C GLN A 5 2.14 -21.25 3.34
N ASN A 6 1.65 -20.56 4.36
CA ASN A 6 2.26 -19.45 5.10
C ASN A 6 1.79 -18.09 4.58
N ASN A 7 0.79 -17.52 5.27
CA ASN A 7 0.20 -16.19 5.10
C ASN A 7 1.22 -15.06 5.37
N GLN A 8 2.33 -15.07 4.64
CA GLN A 8 3.49 -14.22 4.81
C GLN A 8 3.93 -13.68 3.45
N VAL A 9 4.23 -12.38 3.42
CA VAL A 9 4.88 -11.71 2.29
C VAL A 9 6.22 -11.19 2.79
N VAL A 10 7.29 -11.48 2.06
CA VAL A 10 8.64 -10.97 2.35
C VAL A 10 8.95 -9.90 1.30
N LEU A 11 9.25 -8.69 1.76
CA LEU A 11 9.56 -7.54 0.92
C LEU A 11 11.05 -7.24 1.08
N THR A 12 11.82 -7.47 0.02
CA THR A 12 13.27 -7.25 0.00
C THR A 12 13.66 -5.88 -0.54
N ASP A 13 12.76 -5.26 -1.30
CA ASP A 13 13.05 -4.04 -2.06
C ASP A 13 12.65 -2.76 -1.29
N ILE A 14 12.08 -2.93 -0.08
CA ILE A 14 11.75 -1.84 0.83
C ILE A 14 12.72 -1.90 2.01
N ASP A 15 13.80 -1.11 1.93
CA ASP A 15 14.91 -1.11 2.90
C ASP A 15 14.58 -0.46 4.25
N SER A 16 13.37 0.10 4.41
CA SER A 16 12.97 0.86 5.59
C SER A 16 11.73 0.28 6.26
N ALA A 17 11.92 -0.23 7.49
CA ALA A 17 10.82 -0.71 8.32
C ALA A 17 9.76 0.38 8.58
N VAL A 18 10.20 1.64 8.73
CA VAL A 18 9.31 2.79 8.96
C VAL A 18 8.42 3.07 7.74
N VAL A 19 8.93 2.86 6.53
CA VAL A 19 8.13 2.97 5.31
C VAL A 19 7.07 1.88 5.28
N LEU A 20 7.44 0.64 5.60
CA LEU A 20 6.50 -0.48 5.62
C LEU A 20 5.40 -0.29 6.67
N GLU A 21 5.73 0.22 7.85
CA GLU A 21 4.75 0.57 8.89
C GLU A 21 3.71 1.57 8.34
N LYS A 22 4.16 2.62 7.65
CA LYS A 22 3.26 3.62 7.04
C LYS A 22 2.44 3.06 5.88
N VAL A 23 2.97 2.14 5.08
CA VAL A 23 2.21 1.44 4.03
C VAL A 23 1.08 0.61 4.64
N VAL A 24 1.37 -0.15 5.70
CA VAL A 24 0.36 -0.97 6.40
C VAL A 24 -0.70 -0.08 7.05
N GLU A 25 -0.29 1.05 7.65
CA GLU A 25 -1.22 2.05 8.18
C GLU A 25 -2.15 2.59 7.07
N TYR A 26 -1.61 2.89 5.89
CA TYR A 26 -2.39 3.31 4.73
C TYR A 26 -3.42 2.25 4.31
N PHE A 27 -3.08 0.96 4.29
CA PHE A 27 -4.03 -0.10 3.95
C PHE A 27 -5.21 -0.16 4.93
N HIS A 28 -4.97 -0.01 6.23
CA HIS A 28 -6.04 0.07 7.22
C HIS A 28 -6.87 1.34 7.06
N TYR A 29 -6.22 2.47 6.83
CA TYR A 29 -6.87 3.76 6.56
C TYR A 29 -7.79 3.67 5.34
N TRP A 30 -7.28 3.18 4.21
CA TRP A 30 -8.04 3.03 2.97
C TRP A 30 -9.22 2.09 3.16
N TYR A 31 -9.01 0.91 3.76
CA TYR A 31 -10.09 -0.07 3.97
C TYR A 31 -11.23 0.49 4.83
N ARG A 32 -10.90 1.26 5.88
CA ARG A 32 -11.88 1.89 6.76
C ARG A 32 -12.66 3.02 6.09
N ASN A 33 -12.03 3.73 5.15
CA ASN A 33 -12.55 4.97 4.59
C ASN A 33 -13.00 4.89 3.13
N ARG A 34 -12.78 3.76 2.42
CA ARG A 34 -13.07 3.61 0.98
C ARG A 34 -14.52 3.89 0.56
N ASP A 35 -15.47 3.77 1.50
CA ASP A 35 -16.90 3.96 1.27
C ASP A 35 -17.45 5.20 2.01
N ARG A 36 -16.56 6.09 2.50
CA ARG A 36 -16.89 7.29 3.28
C ARG A 36 -16.57 8.56 2.51
N GLU A 37 -17.36 9.61 2.77
CA GLU A 37 -17.12 10.95 2.21
C GLU A 37 -16.36 11.86 3.18
N ASP A 38 -16.52 11.66 4.49
CA ASP A 38 -15.92 12.44 5.58
C ASP A 38 -14.54 11.89 5.99
N VAL A 39 -13.69 11.65 4.99
CA VAL A 39 -12.41 10.99 5.21
C VAL A 39 -11.42 11.95 5.88
N PRO A 40 -10.90 11.64 7.08
CA PRO A 40 -9.89 12.47 7.74
C PRO A 40 -8.55 12.38 7.02
N ASP A 41 -7.74 13.43 7.05
CA ASP A 41 -6.39 13.38 6.48
C ASP A 41 -5.50 12.39 7.25
N MET A 42 -4.68 11.64 6.52
CA MET A 42 -3.66 10.77 7.09
C MET A 42 -2.34 11.54 7.26
N ASP A 43 -1.77 11.50 8.46
CA ASP A 43 -0.48 12.12 8.74
C ASP A 43 0.67 11.34 8.09
N ILE A 44 1.36 11.99 7.15
CA ILE A 44 2.54 11.46 6.46
C ILE A 44 3.73 12.40 6.74
N PRO A 45 4.78 11.91 7.46
CA PRO A 45 6.02 12.65 7.63
C PRO A 45 6.68 12.95 6.29
N VAL A 46 7.18 14.18 6.12
CA VAL A 46 7.70 14.68 4.83
C VAL A 46 8.93 13.91 4.38
N GLU A 47 9.70 13.38 5.34
CA GLU A 47 10.92 12.60 5.12
C GLU A 47 10.64 11.26 4.45
N LEU A 48 9.39 10.76 4.52
CA LEU A 48 8.99 9.46 3.97
C LEU A 48 8.37 9.57 2.57
N CYS A 49 8.05 10.77 2.09
CA CYS A 49 7.25 10.96 0.88
C CYS A 49 7.81 10.26 -0.37
N LEU A 50 9.12 10.36 -0.62
CA LEU A 50 9.72 9.76 -1.82
C LEU A 50 9.73 8.22 -1.76
N GLN A 51 10.09 7.66 -0.61
CA GLN A 51 10.09 6.20 -0.42
C GLN A 51 8.67 5.62 -0.44
N LEU A 52 7.70 6.35 0.12
CA LEU A 52 6.28 5.97 0.05
C LEU A 52 5.73 6.07 -1.37
N LEU A 53 6.20 7.01 -2.18
CA LEU A 53 5.85 7.09 -3.60
C LEU A 53 6.37 5.87 -4.37
N GLU A 54 7.63 5.48 -4.15
CA GLU A 54 8.20 4.27 -4.74
C GLU A 54 7.44 3.01 -4.29
N ALA A 55 7.09 2.91 -3.00
CA ALA A 55 6.28 1.82 -2.49
C ALA A 55 4.86 1.79 -3.09
N ALA A 56 4.24 2.94 -3.30
CA ALA A 56 2.92 3.03 -3.91
C ALA A 56 2.89 2.48 -5.33
N GLU A 57 3.94 2.75 -6.12
CA GLU A 57 4.15 2.15 -7.45
C GLU A 57 4.37 0.63 -7.33
N TYR A 58 5.22 0.18 -6.40
CA TYR A 58 5.49 -1.25 -6.17
C TYR A 58 4.20 -2.04 -5.86
N PHE A 59 3.32 -1.48 -5.03
CA PHE A 59 2.02 -2.07 -4.69
C PHE A 59 0.91 -1.77 -5.70
N ASN A 60 1.21 -0.99 -6.75
CA ASN A 60 0.28 -0.62 -7.82
C ASN A 60 -1.03 0.00 -7.27
N LEU A 61 -0.89 0.96 -6.36
CA LEU A 61 -2.01 1.57 -5.64
C LEU A 61 -2.82 2.57 -6.49
N ASP A 62 -2.26 3.05 -7.58
CA ASP A 62 -2.89 3.96 -8.54
C ASP A 62 -3.61 3.22 -9.69
N ALA A 63 -3.57 1.88 -9.69
CA ALA A 63 -4.20 1.04 -10.71
C ALA A 63 -5.68 1.43 -10.92
N LYS A 64 -5.95 2.18 -11.99
CA LYS A 64 -7.31 2.49 -12.40
C LYS A 64 -8.05 1.17 -12.67
N PRO A 65 -9.23 0.95 -12.07
CA PRO A 65 -9.99 -0.29 -12.23
C PRO A 65 -10.14 -0.73 -13.70
N ALA A 66 -10.28 0.23 -14.61
CA ALA A 66 -10.48 0.01 -16.05
C ALA A 66 -9.31 -0.66 -16.80
N LEU A 67 -8.09 -0.68 -16.26
CA LEU A 67 -6.94 -1.35 -16.91
C LEU A 67 -6.75 -2.80 -16.46
N ARG A 68 -7.37 -3.23 -15.35
CA ARG A 68 -7.27 -4.60 -14.85
C ARG A 68 -8.09 -5.61 -15.66
N ASP A 69 -9.11 -5.14 -16.36
CA ASP A 69 -10.01 -5.98 -17.18
C ASP A 69 -9.54 -6.11 -18.64
N LEU A 70 -8.42 -5.47 -19.01
CA LEU A 70 -7.89 -5.41 -20.38
C LEU A 70 -6.59 -6.23 -20.57
N ALA A 71 -6.12 -6.95 -19.55
CA ALA A 71 -4.88 -7.74 -19.56
C ALA A 71 -5.15 -9.24 -19.37
#